data_AF-A0A938S2T1-F1
#
_entry.id   AF-A0A938S2T1-F1
#
_cell.length_a   1.000
_cell.length_b   1.000
_cell.length_c   1.000
_cell.angle_alpha   90.00
_cell.angle_beta   90.00
_cell.angle_gamma   90.00
#
_symmetry.space_group_name_H-M   'P 1'
#
loop_
_entity.id
_entity.type
_entity.pdbx_description
1 polymer ?
#
loop_
_entity_poly.entity_id
_entity_poly.type
_entity_poly.pdbx_seq_one_letter_code
_entity_poly.pdbx_strand_id
1 'polypeptide(L)' 'MASEIDISSYRCDCGYEAHFFPKTIRQMERMSLKKRVSLGEGRHGIVFHRGKAIEMICPQKGTCPIE' A
#
# COMPACT_ATOMS: atom_id res chain seq x y z
N MET A 1 -5.67 10.50 -3.40
CA MET A 1 -4.37 10.32 -2.73
C MET A 1 -4.53 9.27 -1.65
N ALA A 2 -3.41 8.81 -1.10
CA ALA A 2 -3.37 7.96 0.07
C ALA A 2 -2.21 8.43 0.97
N SER A 3 -2.23 8.04 2.24
CA SER A 3 -1.21 8.41 3.22
C SER A 3 -0.81 7.19 4.04
N GLU A 4 0.48 7.10 4.36
CA GLU A 4 0.98 6.15 5.35
C GLU A 4 0.68 6.70 6.76
N ILE A 5 -0.12 5.97 7.54
CA ILE A 5 -0.46 6.37 8.91
C ILE A 5 0.61 5.84 9.87
N ASP A 6 1.02 4.60 9.67
CA ASP A 6 2.11 3.94 10.38
C ASP A 6 2.78 2.90 9.47
N ILE A 7 3.81 2.23 9.99
CA ILE A 7 4.63 1.21 9.27
C ILE A 7 3.78 0.09 8.62
N SER A 8 2.53 -0.07 9.04
CA SER A 8 1.61 -1.12 8.61
C SER A 8 0.19 -0.68 8.27
N SER A 9 -0.09 0.62 8.32
CA SER A 9 -1.43 1.15 8.12
C SER A 9 -1.43 2.25 7.05
N TYR A 10 -2.38 2.17 6.13
CA TYR A 10 -2.51 3.10 5.01
C TYR A 10 -3.93 3.62 4.91
N ARG A 11 -4.10 4.92 4.69
CA ARG A 11 -5.42 5.54 4.50
C ARG A 11 -5.57 6.06 3.08
N CYS A 12 -6.68 5.75 2.44
CA CYS A 12 -7.07 6.38 1.19
C CYS A 12 -7.99 7.57 1.45
N ASP A 13 -7.93 8.59 0.59
CA ASP A 13 -8.91 9.69 0.61
C ASP A 13 -10.34 9.25 0.27
N CYS A 14 -10.58 7.98 -0.09
CA CYS A 14 -11.93 7.43 -0.22
C CYS A 14 -12.56 7.11 1.15
N GLY A 15 -11.80 7.25 2.25
CA GLY A 15 -12.22 6.92 3.61
C GLY A 15 -11.90 5.48 4.03
N TYR A 16 -11.25 4.69 3.18
CA TYR A 16 -10.80 3.34 3.52
C TYR A 16 -9.44 3.35 4.20
N GLU A 17 -9.32 2.55 5.26
CA GLU A 17 -8.07 2.28 5.97
C GLU A 17 -7.73 0.79 5.84
N ALA A 18 -6.49 0.52 5.46
CA ALA A 18 -5.93 -0.82 5.33
C ALA A 18 -4.94 -1.04 6.46
N HIS A 19 -5.09 -2.15 7.19
CA HIS A 19 -4.22 -2.49 8.32
C HIS A 19 -3.59 -3.86 8.10
N PHE A 20 -2.28 -3.87 7.89
CA PHE A 20 -1.53 -5.09 7.64
C PHE A 20 -0.72 -5.51 8.86
N PHE A 21 -0.22 -6.73 8.85
CA PHE A 21 0.81 -7.11 9.82
C PHE A 21 2.15 -6.45 9.44
N PRO A 22 2.91 -5.86 10.38
CA PRO A 22 4.21 -5.26 10.09
C PRO A 22 5.19 -6.23 9.42
N LYS A 23 5.09 -7.53 9.73
CA LYS A 23 5.89 -8.58 9.09
C LYS A 23 5.58 -8.72 7.60
N THR A 24 4.32 -8.57 7.21
CA THR A 24 3.88 -8.62 5.81
C THR A 24 4.43 -7.43 5.05
N ILE A 25 4.33 -6.22 5.61
CA ILE A 25 4.87 -5.01 4.97
C ILE A 25 6.37 -5.12 4.75
N ARG A 26 7.15 -5.50 5.77
CA ARG A 26 8.59 -5.73 5.63
C ARG A 26 8.93 -6.76 4.56
N GLN A 27 8.11 -7.79 4.41
CA GLN A 27 8.27 -8.77 3.33
C GLN A 27 8.01 -8.14 1.97
N MET A 28 6.93 -7.36 1.83
CA MET A 28 6.58 -6.68 0.59
C MET A 28 7.63 -5.63 0.19
N GLU A 29 8.13 -4.84 1.13
CA GLU A 29 9.24 -3.91 0.92
C GLU A 29 10.48 -4.64 0.38
N ARG A 30 10.90 -5.73 1.05
CA ARG A 30 12.06 -6.52 0.61
C ARG A 30 11.86 -7.12 -0.79
N MET A 31 10.67 -7.64 -1.08
CA MET A 31 10.34 -8.14 -2.42
C MET A 31 10.34 -7.01 -3.44
N SER A 32 9.89 -5.82 -3.04
CA SER A 32 9.75 -4.66 -3.90
C SER A 32 11.07 -4.03 -4.35
N LEU A 33 12.18 -4.36 -3.67
CA LEU A 33 13.53 -3.96 -4.06
C LEU A 33 13.92 -4.53 -5.44
N LYS A 34 13.38 -5.70 -5.80
CA LYS A 34 13.72 -6.39 -7.05
C LYS A 34 12.68 -6.20 -8.15
N LYS A 35 11.40 -6.05 -7.79
CA LYS A 35 10.29 -5.94 -8.74
C LYS A 35 9.13 -5.16 -8.13
N ARG A 36 8.24 -4.62 -8.94
CA ARG A 36 6.98 -4.03 -8.43
C ARG A 36 6.08 -5.15 -7.89
N VAL A 37 5.52 -4.97 -6.70
CA VAL A 37 4.62 -5.96 -6.07
C VAL A 37 3.39 -5.26 -5.50
N SER A 38 2.27 -5.95 -5.40
CA SER A 38 1.05 -5.45 -4.79
C SER A 38 0.56 -6.37 -3.67
N LEU A 39 0.01 -5.76 -2.62
CA LEU A 39 -0.63 -6.42 -1.49
C LEU A 39 -2.10 -5.99 -1.46
N GLY A 40 -3.02 -6.91 -1.73
CA GLY A 40 -4.46 -6.63 -1.72
C GLY A 40 -5.09 -6.99 -0.38
N GLU A 41 -5.94 -6.10 0.14
CA GLU A 41 -6.90 -6.40 1.21
C GLU A 41 -8.30 -6.04 0.70
N GLY A 42 -9.09 -7.07 0.37
CA GLY A 42 -10.40 -6.88 -0.24
C GLY A 42 -10.33 -6.17 -1.60
N ARG A 43 -10.93 -4.98 -1.70
CA ARG A 43 -11.01 -4.19 -2.96
C ARG A 43 -9.91 -3.15 -3.12
N HIS A 44 -9.15 -2.85 -2.07
CA HIS A 44 -8.00 -1.94 -2.13
C HIS A 44 -6.71 -2.75 -2.15
N GLY A 45 -5.67 -2.20 -2.78
CA GLY A 45 -4.35 -2.83 -2.75
C GLY A 45 -3.24 -1.81 -2.62
N ILE A 46 -2.19 -2.12 -1.86
CA ILE A 46 -0.99 -1.30 -1.76
C ILE A 46 0.03 -1.82 -2.76
N VAL A 47 0.65 -0.92 -3.52
CA VAL A 47 1.73 -1.22 -4.44
C VAL A 47 3.04 -0.77 -3.81
N PHE A 48 4.03 -1.66 -3.86
CA PHE A 48 5.38 -1.43 -3.38
C PHE A 48 6.36 -1.43 -4.55
N HIS A 49 7.32 -0.51 -4.48
CA HIS A 49 8.43 -0.43 -5.42
C HIS A 49 9.67 0.18 -4.74
N ARG A 50 10.86 -0.33 -5.07
CA ARG A 50 12.15 0.15 -4.53
C ARG A 50 12.21 0.17 -3.00
N GLY A 51 11.55 -0.78 -2.35
CA GLY A 51 11.58 -0.91 -0.90
C GLY A 51 10.55 -0.08 -0.14
N LYS A 52 9.59 0.55 -0.83
CA LYS A 52 8.60 1.44 -0.22
C LYS A 52 7.21 1.22 -0.79
N ALA A 53 6.18 1.52 -0.02
CA ALA A 53 4.83 1.72 -0.55
C ALA A 53 4.81 3.00 -1.39
N ILE A 54 4.24 2.94 -2.59
CA ILE A 54 4.25 4.07 -3.55
C ILE A 54 2.85 4.53 -3.97
N GLU A 55 1.87 3.63 -3.97
CA GLU A 55 0.49 3.94 -4.33
C GLU A 55 -0.46 2.91 -3.75
N MET A 56 -1.70 3.32 -3.51
CA MET A 56 -2.83 2.45 -3.22
C MET A 56 -3.76 2.40 -4.44
N ILE A 57 -4.09 1.20 -4.90
CA ILE A 57 -5.15 0.93 -5.86
C ILE A 57 -6.48 1.02 -5.12
N CYS A 58 -7.29 2.01 -5.49
CA CYS A 58 -8.62 2.26 -4.97
C CYS A 58 -9.67 1.90 -6.04
N PRO A 59 -10.73 1.15 -5.71
CA PRO A 59 -11.80 0.85 -6.67
C PRO A 59 -12.65 2.08 -7.02
N GLN A 60 -12.64 3.13 -6.19
CA GLN A 60 -13.41 4.35 -6.43
C GLN A 60 -12.60 5.43 -7.17
N LYS A 61 -11.32 5.59 -6.80
CA LYS A 61 -10.46 6.67 -7.29
C LYS A 61 -9.37 6.20 -8.27
N GLY A 62 -9.26 4.89 -8.51
CA GLY A 62 -8.16 4.31 -9.26
C GLY A 62 -6.85 4.33 -8.47
N THR A 63 -5.74 4.66 -9.13
CA THR A 63 -4.44 4.77 -8.46
C THR A 63 -4.36 6.02 -7.59
N CYS A 64 -4.10 5.83 -6.31
CA CYS A 64 -3.88 6.89 -5.32
C CYS A 64 -2.41 6.87 -4.89
N PRO A 65 -1.57 7.85 -5.25
CA PRO A 65 -0.19 7.91 -4.76
C PRO A 65 -0.17 8.03 -3.23
N ILE A 66 0.80 7.36 -2.60
CA ILE A 66 1.03 7.43 -1.15
C ILE A 66 2.10 8.50 -0.89
N GLU A 67 1.74 9.49 -0.07
CA GLU A 67 2.65 10.51 0.47
C GLU A 67 3.07 10.20 1.90
#